data_AF-A0A8S0PL60-F1
#
_entry.id   AF-A0A8S0PL60-F1
#
_cell.length_a   1.000
_cell.length_b   1.000
_cell.length_c   1.000
_cell.angle_alpha   90.00
_cell.angle_beta   90.00
_cell.angle_gamma   90.00
#
_symmetry.space_group_name_H-M   'P 1'
#
loop_
_entity.id
_entity.type
_entity.pdbx_description
1 polymer ?
#
loop_
_entity_poly.entity_id
_entity_poly.type
_entity_poly.pdbx_seq_one_letter_code
_entity_poly.pdbx_strand_id
1 'polypeptide(L)'
;MVSGKSLQKLKSFAVAAGRGVPDVGLEPWAKGMTDEGLLPLFRNSEDGFTKVNLSGCVNLTDSVVQTIVKMHGRTLKLLNLDHCRNIIDGSLVEIADSCLLISELDVSECGITDSGIAALAGAWCSAPQFADTFPLGLLIGLQQKLSFLGVLGQILDDLNIEHCHGISRGIVDLLVEWLWSCNLLFQTSIRSEES
;
A
#
# COMPACT_ATOMS: atom_id res chain seq x y z
N MET A 1 25.78 -20.43 5.19
CA MET A 1 24.36 -20.81 5.08
C MET A 1 23.69 -20.56 6.42
N VAL A 2 23.01 -19.43 6.58
CA VAL A 2 22.16 -19.20 7.77
C VAL A 2 20.92 -20.07 7.58
N SER A 3 20.70 -21.03 8.48
CA SER A 3 19.55 -21.93 8.43
C SER A 3 18.26 -21.11 8.58
N GLY A 4 17.36 -21.21 7.58
CA GLY A 4 16.15 -20.39 7.41
C GLY A 4 15.11 -20.45 8.54
N LYS A 5 15.35 -21.22 9.62
CA LYS A 5 14.45 -21.31 10.77
C LYS A 5 14.43 -20.06 11.66
N SER A 6 15.46 -19.21 11.60
CA SER A 6 15.57 -18.05 12.52
C SER A 6 14.77 -16.82 12.07
N LEU A 7 14.33 -16.77 10.80
CA LEU A 7 13.60 -15.62 10.25
C LEU A 7 12.07 -15.75 10.39
N GLN A 8 11.55 -16.93 10.71
CA GLN A 8 10.10 -17.17 10.71
C GLN A 8 9.34 -16.34 11.75
N LYS A 9 9.98 -15.88 12.83
CA LYS A 9 9.32 -15.05 13.86
C LYS A 9 9.35 -13.54 13.59
N LEU A 10 10.00 -13.11 12.51
CA LEU A 10 10.15 -11.68 12.22
C LEU A 10 8.86 -11.11 11.64
N LYS A 11 8.26 -10.16 12.37
CA LYS A 11 7.11 -9.37 11.90
C LYS A 11 7.51 -8.09 11.18
N SER A 12 8.76 -7.70 11.28
CA SER A 12 9.28 -6.49 10.65
C SER A 12 10.60 -6.78 9.96
N PHE A 13 10.76 -6.24 8.75
CA PHE A 13 11.96 -6.34 7.95
C PHE A 13 12.35 -4.94 7.46
N ALA A 14 13.64 -4.61 7.54
CA ALA A 14 14.13 -3.32 7.09
C ALA A 14 15.52 -3.48 6.45
N VAL A 15 15.64 -3.00 5.22
CA VAL A 15 16.89 -2.79 4.50
C VAL A 15 16.72 -1.43 3.82
N ALA A 16 17.38 -0.41 4.35
CA ALA A 16 17.17 0.96 3.92
C ALA A 16 18.52 1.67 3.73
N ALA A 17 18.60 2.50 2.69
CA ALA A 17 19.65 3.51 2.62
C ALA A 17 19.29 4.70 3.52
N GLY A 18 20.29 5.34 4.13
CA GLY A 18 20.07 6.56 4.91
C GLY A 18 19.61 7.71 4.02
N ARG A 19 18.66 8.53 4.49
CA ARG A 19 18.23 9.74 3.79
C ARG A 19 19.41 10.69 3.53
N GLY A 20 19.44 11.30 2.34
CA GLY A 20 20.44 12.31 1.96
C GLY A 20 21.75 11.76 1.37
N VAL A 21 21.84 10.45 1.13
CA VAL A 21 22.94 9.89 0.35
C VAL A 21 22.64 10.15 -1.13
N PRO A 22 23.46 10.94 -1.86
CA PRO A 22 23.25 11.15 -3.29
C PRO A 22 23.35 9.81 -4.03
N ASP A 23 22.58 9.64 -5.11
CA ASP A 23 22.53 8.40 -5.92
C ASP A 23 23.90 7.79 -6.19
N VAL A 24 24.89 8.64 -6.48
CA VAL A 24 26.28 8.28 -6.76
C VAL A 24 26.95 7.53 -5.60
N GLY A 25 26.52 7.80 -4.36
CA GLY A 25 26.96 7.11 -3.14
C GLY A 25 26.14 5.86 -2.78
N LEU A 26 24.97 5.66 -3.42
CA LEU A 26 24.13 4.47 -3.23
C LEU A 26 24.59 3.29 -4.08
N GLU A 27 25.33 3.53 -5.17
CA GLU A 27 25.79 2.50 -6.12
C GLU A 27 26.30 1.19 -5.45
N PRO A 28 27.18 1.21 -4.42
CA PRO A 28 27.66 -0.03 -3.80
C PRO A 28 26.61 -0.74 -2.93
N TRP A 29 25.72 0.02 -2.28
CA TRP A 29 24.65 -0.52 -1.43
C TRP A 29 23.50 -1.07 -2.27
N ALA A 30 23.02 -0.27 -3.21
CA ALA A 30 21.94 -0.59 -4.12
C ALA A 30 22.24 -1.82 -4.97
N LYS A 31 23.49 -2.00 -5.41
CA LYS A 31 23.89 -3.17 -6.21
C LYS A 31 23.68 -4.51 -5.51
N GLY A 32 23.69 -4.53 -4.17
CA GLY A 32 23.44 -5.73 -3.38
C GLY A 32 21.96 -6.02 -3.13
N MET A 33 21.08 -5.03 -3.33
CA MET A 33 19.65 -5.11 -3.01
C MET A 33 18.84 -5.23 -4.29
N THR A 34 18.73 -6.47 -4.77
CA THR A 34 17.94 -6.84 -5.94
C THR A 34 16.77 -7.74 -5.54
N ASP A 35 15.78 -7.86 -6.43
CA ASP A 35 14.66 -8.78 -6.24
C ASP A 35 15.17 -10.20 -5.96
N GLU A 36 16.12 -10.70 -6.74
CA GLU A 36 16.70 -12.04 -6.55
C GLU A 36 17.28 -12.25 -5.14
N GLY A 37 17.89 -11.22 -4.56
CA GLY A 37 18.45 -11.26 -3.22
C GLY A 37 17.40 -11.29 -2.10
N LEU A 38 16.26 -10.61 -2.30
CA LEU A 38 15.22 -10.46 -1.28
C LEU A 38 14.05 -11.44 -1.41
N LEU A 39 13.75 -11.91 -2.61
CA LEU A 39 12.63 -12.83 -2.88
C LEU A 39 12.65 -14.10 -2.00
N PRO A 40 13.79 -14.79 -1.79
CA PRO A 40 13.82 -15.96 -0.91
C PRO A 40 13.45 -15.63 0.54
N LEU A 41 13.76 -14.41 1.02
CA LEU A 41 13.42 -13.99 2.38
C LEU A 41 11.90 -13.83 2.53
N PHE A 42 11.23 -13.18 1.58
CA PHE A 42 9.79 -13.00 1.64
C PHE A 42 9.02 -14.31 1.39
N ARG A 43 9.54 -15.22 0.57
CA ARG A 43 8.88 -16.52 0.30
C ARG A 43 8.99 -17.51 1.46
N ASN A 44 10.05 -17.43 2.26
CA ASN A 44 10.31 -18.39 3.34
C ASN A 44 9.77 -17.96 4.72
N SER A 45 9.15 -16.78 4.81
CA SER A 45 8.51 -16.31 6.04
C SER A 45 7.04 -16.72 6.05
N GLU A 46 6.62 -17.48 7.06
CA GLU A 46 5.25 -17.99 7.19
C GLU A 46 4.36 -17.13 8.10
N ASP A 47 4.94 -16.41 9.07
CA ASP A 47 4.18 -15.67 10.10
C ASP A 47 3.64 -14.30 9.63
N GLY A 48 3.80 -13.96 8.36
CA GLY A 48 3.29 -12.70 7.78
C GLY A 48 4.07 -11.46 8.24
N PHE A 49 4.71 -10.75 7.32
CA PHE A 49 5.30 -9.46 7.64
C PHE A 49 4.21 -8.41 7.89
N THR A 50 4.40 -7.62 8.93
CA THR A 50 3.55 -6.47 9.28
C THR A 50 4.17 -5.14 8.88
N LYS A 51 5.51 -5.05 8.85
CA LYS A 51 6.23 -3.84 8.46
C LYS A 51 7.41 -4.20 7.56
N VAL A 52 7.49 -3.59 6.39
CA VAL A 52 8.57 -3.79 5.43
C VAL A 52 9.10 -2.42 5.03
N ASN A 53 10.39 -2.17 5.26
CA ASN A 53 11.08 -0.96 4.80
C ASN A 53 12.20 -1.35 3.84
N LEU A 54 12.09 -0.86 2.61
CA LEU A 54 13.02 -1.10 1.51
C LEU A 54 13.54 0.22 0.91
N SER A 55 13.50 1.33 1.66
CA SER A 55 13.80 2.65 1.12
C SER A 55 15.22 2.77 0.55
N GLY A 56 15.35 3.46 -0.57
CA GLY A 56 16.62 3.65 -1.29
C GLY A 56 17.16 2.39 -1.98
N CYS A 57 16.37 1.32 -2.07
CA CYS A 57 16.75 0.13 -2.83
C CYS A 57 16.37 0.29 -4.31
N VAL A 58 17.11 1.15 -5.02
CA VAL A 58 16.80 1.57 -6.40
C VAL A 58 16.76 0.44 -7.44
N ASN A 59 17.36 -0.72 -7.16
CA ASN A 59 17.38 -1.88 -8.07
C ASN A 59 16.20 -2.84 -7.89
N LEU A 60 15.29 -2.55 -6.97
CA LEU A 60 14.07 -3.34 -6.78
C LEU A 60 13.02 -2.99 -7.83
N THR A 61 12.29 -4.00 -8.29
CA THR A 61 11.20 -3.82 -9.26
C THR A 61 9.87 -4.26 -8.67
N ASP A 62 8.77 -4.05 -9.39
CA ASP A 62 7.44 -4.52 -9.02
C ASP A 62 7.41 -6.01 -8.62
N SER A 63 8.35 -6.83 -9.10
CA SER A 63 8.44 -8.25 -8.73
C SER A 63 8.60 -8.51 -7.23
N VAL A 64 9.38 -7.66 -6.52
CA VAL A 64 9.52 -7.80 -5.06
C VAL A 64 8.22 -7.45 -4.36
N VAL A 65 7.54 -6.39 -4.81
CA VAL A 65 6.26 -5.93 -4.25
C VAL A 65 5.22 -7.01 -4.46
N GLN A 66 5.10 -7.57 -5.66
CA GLN A 66 4.21 -8.68 -5.96
C GLN A 66 4.39 -9.85 -5.00
N THR A 67 5.65 -10.20 -4.71
CA THR A 67 5.94 -11.29 -3.79
C THR A 67 5.59 -10.91 -2.35
N ILE A 68 5.91 -9.69 -1.90
CA ILE A 68 5.56 -9.20 -0.57
C ILE A 68 4.04 -9.24 -0.40
N VAL A 69 3.31 -8.67 -1.33
CA VAL A 69 1.85 -8.57 -1.33
C VAL A 69 1.20 -9.95 -1.35
N LYS A 70 1.64 -10.84 -2.23
CA LYS A 70 1.10 -12.20 -2.34
C LYS A 70 1.30 -13.03 -1.06
N MET A 71 2.45 -12.87 -0.41
CA MET A 71 2.81 -13.67 0.77
C MET A 71 2.33 -13.04 2.08
N HIS A 72 2.33 -11.71 2.17
CA HIS A 72 2.18 -10.95 3.42
C HIS A 72 1.08 -9.89 3.40
N GLY A 73 0.36 -9.71 2.28
CA GLY A 73 -0.64 -8.63 2.12
C GLY A 73 -1.76 -8.66 3.16
N ARG A 74 -2.11 -9.84 3.67
CA ARG A 74 -3.13 -10.00 4.73
C ARG A 74 -2.69 -9.52 6.12
N THR A 75 -1.39 -9.30 6.32
CA THR A 75 -0.81 -8.87 7.61
C THR A 75 -0.09 -7.54 7.52
N LEU A 76 0.26 -7.10 6.30
CA LEU A 76 1.08 -5.93 6.05
C LEU A 76 0.33 -4.65 6.45
N LYS A 77 0.98 -3.86 7.30
CA LYS A 77 0.48 -2.56 7.79
C LYS A 77 1.33 -1.40 7.30
N LEU A 78 2.65 -1.61 7.18
CA LEU A 78 3.60 -0.60 6.73
C LEU A 78 4.42 -1.13 5.58
N LEU A 79 4.42 -0.41 4.46
CA LEU A 79 5.32 -0.64 3.33
C LEU A 79 6.00 0.67 2.95
N ASN A 80 7.33 0.73 3.12
CA ASN A 80 8.13 1.87 2.71
C ASN A 80 9.01 1.49 1.52
N LEU A 81 8.79 2.17 0.40
CA LEU A 81 9.48 2.04 -0.89
C LEU A 81 10.05 3.39 -1.35
N ASP A 82 10.22 4.36 -0.45
CA ASP A 82 10.84 5.66 -0.73
C ASP A 82 12.11 5.49 -1.57
N HIS A 83 12.22 6.26 -2.66
CA HIS A 83 13.37 6.27 -3.56
C HIS A 83 13.63 4.92 -4.28
N CYS A 84 12.61 4.07 -4.45
CA CYS A 84 12.68 2.86 -5.27
C CYS A 84 12.18 3.12 -6.70
N ARG A 85 12.98 3.81 -7.52
CA ARG A 85 12.58 4.37 -8.82
C ARG A 85 12.06 3.36 -9.87
N ASN A 86 12.43 2.09 -9.75
CA ASN A 86 11.97 1.03 -10.66
C ASN A 86 10.65 0.38 -10.22
N ILE A 87 10.03 0.89 -9.15
CA ILE A 87 8.66 0.59 -8.75
C ILE A 87 7.71 1.52 -9.50
N ILE A 88 6.72 0.95 -10.18
CA ILE A 88 5.76 1.65 -11.03
C ILE A 88 4.32 1.30 -10.66
N ASP A 89 3.35 1.83 -11.41
CA ASP A 89 1.91 1.73 -11.13
C ASP A 89 1.41 0.29 -10.88
N GLY A 90 2.03 -0.71 -11.51
CA GLY A 90 1.69 -2.13 -11.32
C GLY A 90 1.75 -2.56 -9.85
N SER A 91 2.73 -2.07 -9.10
CA SER A 91 2.85 -2.31 -7.66
C SER A 91 1.65 -1.76 -6.86
N LEU A 92 1.14 -0.58 -7.22
CA LEU A 92 -0.01 0.01 -6.51
C LEU A 92 -1.30 -0.76 -6.76
N VAL A 93 -1.50 -1.29 -7.97
CA VAL A 93 -2.66 -2.15 -8.27
C VAL A 93 -2.67 -3.37 -7.36
N GLU A 94 -1.54 -4.06 -7.27
CA GLU A 94 -1.45 -5.28 -6.46
C GLU A 94 -1.59 -4.99 -4.96
N ILE A 95 -0.97 -3.92 -4.47
CA ILE A 95 -1.14 -3.46 -3.09
C ILE A 95 -2.62 -3.18 -2.81
N ALA A 96 -3.32 -2.48 -3.69
CA ALA A 96 -4.71 -2.12 -3.49
C ALA A 96 -5.64 -3.35 -3.42
N ASP A 97 -5.36 -4.38 -4.21
CA ASP A 97 -6.16 -5.60 -4.27
C ASP A 97 -5.94 -6.54 -3.07
N SER A 98 -4.75 -6.54 -2.48
CA SER A 98 -4.32 -7.61 -1.56
C SER A 98 -3.89 -7.13 -0.17
N CYS A 99 -3.51 -5.86 -0.01
CA CYS A 99 -3.06 -5.30 1.27
C CYS A 99 -4.20 -4.58 1.99
N LEU A 100 -4.95 -5.36 2.76
CA LEU A 100 -6.21 -4.90 3.35
C LEU A 100 -6.06 -4.24 4.73
N LEU A 101 -4.86 -4.33 5.30
CA LEU A 101 -4.53 -3.77 6.61
C LEU A 101 -3.46 -2.68 6.51
N ILE A 102 -3.12 -2.24 5.29
CA ILE A 102 -2.09 -1.23 5.07
C ILE A 102 -2.57 0.10 5.64
N SER A 103 -1.79 0.63 6.58
CA SER A 103 -2.03 1.91 7.23
C SER A 103 -0.98 2.96 6.84
N GLU A 104 0.23 2.52 6.50
CA GLU A 104 1.35 3.39 6.12
C GLU A 104 1.95 2.90 4.81
N LEU A 105 1.85 3.72 3.75
CA LEU A 105 2.45 3.44 2.44
C LEU A 105 3.30 4.63 1.99
N ASP A 106 4.59 4.38 1.81
CA ASP A 106 5.51 5.37 1.24
C ASP A 106 6.00 4.88 -0.12
N VAL A 107 5.65 5.61 -1.17
CA VAL A 107 6.11 5.40 -2.55
C VAL A 107 6.70 6.69 -3.12
N SER A 108 7.19 7.58 -2.26
CA SER A 108 7.85 8.82 -2.70
C SER A 108 9.09 8.52 -3.55
N GLU A 109 9.36 9.39 -4.52
CA GLU A 109 10.45 9.23 -5.49
C GLU A 109 10.43 7.90 -6.29
N CYS A 110 9.27 7.24 -6.39
CA CYS A 110 9.05 6.08 -7.27
C CYS A 110 8.56 6.50 -8.67
N GLY A 111 8.53 5.54 -9.60
CA GLY A 111 8.00 5.72 -10.96
C GLY A 111 6.46 5.69 -11.04
N ILE A 112 5.77 6.18 -10.01
CA ILE A 112 4.31 6.20 -9.91
C ILE A 112 3.72 7.37 -10.69
N THR A 113 2.58 7.14 -11.32
CA THR A 113 1.80 8.13 -12.07
C THR A 113 0.37 8.29 -11.55
N ASP A 114 -0.36 9.25 -12.10
CA ASP A 114 -1.80 9.41 -11.87
C ASP A 114 -2.59 8.11 -12.03
N SER A 115 -2.15 7.20 -12.92
CA SER A 115 -2.84 5.94 -13.17
C SER A 115 -2.74 4.99 -11.98
N GLY A 116 -1.57 4.91 -11.34
CA GLY A 116 -1.36 4.11 -10.14
C GLY A 116 -2.19 4.62 -8.96
N ILE A 117 -2.23 5.95 -8.77
CA ILE A 117 -3.04 6.58 -7.72
C ILE A 117 -4.54 6.36 -7.97
N ALA A 118 -5.00 6.49 -9.21
CA ALA A 118 -6.39 6.23 -9.58
C ALA A 118 -6.78 4.76 -9.34
N ALA A 119 -5.89 3.82 -9.66
CA ALA A 119 -6.11 2.40 -9.40
C ALA A 119 -6.20 2.10 -7.90
N LEU A 120 -5.28 2.68 -7.12
CA LEU A 120 -5.24 2.59 -5.67
C LEU A 120 -6.56 3.09 -5.04
N ALA A 121 -7.02 4.29 -5.43
CA ALA A 121 -8.29 4.86 -4.97
C ALA A 121 -9.50 4.03 -5.42
N GLY A 122 -9.50 3.54 -6.66
CA GLY A 122 -10.60 2.74 -7.22
C GLY A 122 -10.79 1.40 -6.52
N ALA A 123 -9.71 0.65 -6.30
CA ALA A 123 -9.74 -0.64 -5.62
C ALA A 123 -10.13 -0.51 -4.13
N TRP A 124 -9.70 0.56 -3.47
CA TRP A 124 -10.10 0.83 -2.10
C TRP A 124 -11.58 1.14 -1.94
N CYS A 125 -12.25 1.59 -3.00
CA CYS A 125 -13.70 1.76 -3.05
C CYS A 125 -14.48 0.46 -3.28
N SER A 126 -13.87 -0.57 -3.86
CA SER A 126 -14.55 -1.80 -4.29
C SER A 126 -14.31 -3.02 -3.40
N ALA A 127 -13.52 -2.90 -2.32
CA ALA A 127 -13.18 -4.01 -1.44
C ALA A 127 -14.41 -4.64 -0.74
N PRO A 128 -14.77 -5.91 -1.03
CA PRO A 128 -16.07 -6.50 -0.67
C PRO A 128 -16.15 -7.16 0.75
N GLN A 129 -15.24 -6.84 1.68
CA GLN A 129 -15.05 -7.69 2.87
C GLN A 129 -15.99 -7.47 4.06
N PHE A 130 -17.03 -6.65 3.91
CA PHE A 130 -18.07 -6.45 4.93
C PHE A 130 -19.50 -6.67 4.42
N ALA A 131 -19.66 -7.35 3.28
CA ALA A 131 -20.98 -7.66 2.73
C ALA A 131 -21.83 -8.59 3.63
N ASP A 132 -21.23 -9.25 4.63
CA ASP A 132 -21.92 -10.21 5.51
C ASP A 132 -22.36 -9.63 6.87
N THR A 133 -22.07 -8.35 7.19
CA THR A 133 -22.34 -7.79 8.54
C THR A 133 -23.48 -6.77 8.60
N PHE A 134 -24.11 -6.41 7.48
CA PHE A 134 -25.25 -5.47 7.48
C PHE A 134 -26.43 -6.02 6.69
N PRO A 135 -27.63 -6.18 7.28
CA PRO A 135 -28.80 -6.64 6.55
C PRO A 135 -29.19 -5.60 5.49
N LEU A 136 -28.89 -5.92 4.22
CA LEU A 136 -29.19 -5.17 2.99
C LEU A 136 -30.70 -4.97 2.70
N GLY A 137 -31.59 -5.17 3.68
CA GLY A 137 -33.04 -5.20 3.49
C GLY A 137 -33.78 -3.87 3.60
N LEU A 138 -33.17 -2.79 4.12
CA LEU A 138 -33.90 -1.55 4.47
C LEU A 138 -33.58 -0.33 3.59
N LEU A 139 -32.86 -0.48 2.48
CA LEU A 139 -32.47 0.65 1.61
C LEU A 139 -32.85 0.46 0.13
N ILE A 140 -33.98 -0.20 -0.12
CA ILE A 140 -34.53 -0.44 -1.48
C ILE A 140 -34.90 0.89 -2.20
N GLY A 141 -34.89 2.04 -1.51
CA GLY A 141 -35.34 3.32 -2.07
C GLY A 141 -34.29 4.27 -2.67
N LEU A 142 -32.98 4.07 -2.44
CA LEU A 142 -31.94 5.06 -2.85
C LEU A 142 -30.73 4.45 -3.59
N GLN A 143 -30.82 3.20 -4.03
CA GLN A 143 -29.67 2.34 -4.28
C GLN A 143 -28.98 2.43 -5.65
N GLN A 144 -29.08 3.54 -6.39
CA GLN A 144 -28.31 3.71 -7.64
C GLN A 144 -27.12 4.68 -7.54
N LYS A 145 -26.85 5.28 -6.38
CA LYS A 145 -25.74 6.25 -6.24
C LYS A 145 -24.78 6.04 -5.07
N LEU A 146 -24.94 4.98 -4.29
CA LEU A 146 -24.12 4.72 -3.09
C LEU A 146 -23.71 3.25 -3.05
N SER A 147 -23.08 2.77 -4.12
CA SER A 147 -22.36 1.51 -4.08
C SER A 147 -21.21 1.66 -3.07
N PHE A 148 -21.40 1.03 -1.91
CA PHE A 148 -20.35 0.40 -1.11
C PHE A 148 -19.09 1.24 -0.90
N LEU A 149 -19.10 2.07 0.14
CA LEU A 149 -17.97 2.91 0.51
C LEU A 149 -16.94 2.12 1.34
N GLY A 150 -15.83 1.80 0.68
CA GLY A 150 -14.50 2.22 1.14
C GLY A 150 -14.09 1.82 2.55
N VAL A 151 -13.68 0.57 2.75
CA VAL A 151 -13.14 0.11 4.05
C VAL A 151 -11.65 0.44 4.18
N LEU A 152 -10.90 0.56 3.07
CA LEU A 152 -9.45 0.80 3.14
C LEU A 152 -9.08 2.27 3.30
N GLY A 153 -9.89 3.19 2.76
CA GLY A 153 -9.78 4.61 3.08
C GLY A 153 -9.99 4.93 4.58
N GLN A 154 -10.45 3.95 5.38
CA GLN A 154 -10.58 4.08 6.84
C GLN A 154 -9.36 3.58 7.62
N ILE A 155 -8.43 2.86 6.97
CA ILE A 155 -7.27 2.22 7.63
C ILE A 155 -5.96 2.89 7.22
N LEU A 156 -5.90 3.47 6.01
CA LEU A 156 -4.74 4.21 5.55
C LEU A 156 -4.60 5.54 6.30
N ASP A 157 -3.69 5.56 7.27
CA ASP A 157 -3.36 6.73 8.07
C ASP A 157 -2.35 7.64 7.34
N ASP A 158 -1.43 7.06 6.57
CA ASP A 158 -0.35 7.78 5.89
C ASP A 158 -0.08 7.24 4.48
N LEU A 159 -0.06 8.15 3.51
CA LEU A 159 0.30 7.91 2.12
C LEU A 159 1.27 8.99 1.66
N ASN A 160 2.53 8.61 1.47
CA ASN A 160 3.55 9.49 0.94
C ASN A 160 3.78 9.21 -0.55
N ILE A 161 3.47 10.21 -1.37
CA ILE A 161 3.60 10.21 -2.84
C ILE A 161 4.44 11.40 -3.33
N GLU A 162 5.23 12.00 -2.45
CA GLU A 162 6.05 13.16 -2.78
C GLU A 162 7.10 12.83 -3.85
N HIS A 163 7.44 13.85 -4.65
CA HIS A 163 8.49 13.76 -5.67
C HIS A 163 8.31 12.66 -6.73
N CYS A 164 7.14 12.04 -6.82
CA CYS A 164 6.74 11.20 -7.95
C CYS A 164 6.44 12.10 -9.16
N HIS A 165 7.36 12.13 -10.13
CA HIS A 165 7.25 13.02 -11.29
C HIS A 165 6.04 12.75 -12.20
N GLY A 166 5.47 11.54 -12.13
CA GLY A 166 4.27 11.16 -12.88
C GLY A 166 2.95 11.59 -12.23
N ILE A 167 2.99 12.18 -11.03
CA ILE A 167 1.81 12.58 -10.27
C ILE A 167 1.52 14.06 -10.50
N SER A 168 0.33 14.35 -11.04
CA SER A 168 -0.16 15.69 -11.26
C SER A 168 -0.85 16.26 -10.02
N ARG A 169 -0.94 17.58 -9.91
CA ARG A 169 -1.75 18.21 -8.85
C ARG A 169 -3.23 17.80 -8.94
N GLY A 170 -3.73 17.59 -10.15
CA GLY A 170 -5.12 17.22 -10.38
C GLY A 170 -5.49 15.88 -9.73
N ILE A 171 -4.62 14.86 -9.82
CA ILE A 171 -4.91 13.58 -9.17
C ILE A 171 -4.82 13.68 -7.64
N VAL A 172 -3.93 14.54 -7.12
CA VAL A 172 -3.81 14.78 -5.67
C VAL A 172 -5.07 15.45 -5.14
N ASP A 173 -5.57 16.48 -5.84
CA ASP A 173 -6.82 17.14 -5.47
C ASP A 173 -8.00 16.16 -5.50
N LEU A 174 -8.08 15.30 -6.51
CA LEU A 174 -9.09 14.22 -6.59
C LEU A 174 -8.95 13.21 -5.46
N LEU A 175 -7.73 12.81 -5.11
CA LEU A 175 -7.46 11.89 -4.01
C LEU A 175 -7.90 12.51 -2.68
N VAL A 176 -7.62 13.80 -2.46
CA VAL A 176 -8.08 14.55 -1.29
C VAL A 176 -9.61 14.57 -1.27
N GLU A 177 -10.28 15.00 -2.34
CA GLU A 177 -11.75 15.00 -2.40
C GLU A 177 -12.35 13.61 -2.11
N TRP A 178 -11.69 12.56 -2.60
CA TRP A 178 -12.09 11.18 -2.37
C TRP A 178 -11.92 10.75 -0.91
N LEU A 179 -10.76 11.00 -0.29
CA LEU A 179 -10.51 10.73 1.12
C LEU A 179 -11.45 11.53 2.04
N TRP A 180 -11.70 12.81 1.71
CA TRP A 180 -12.67 13.64 2.41
C TRP A 180 -14.09 13.08 2.31
N SER A 181 -14.50 12.61 1.12
CA SER A 181 -15.80 11.99 0.91
C SER A 181 -15.95 10.70 1.74
N CYS A 182 -14.92 9.86 1.79
CA CYS A 182 -14.88 8.67 2.64
C CYS A 182 -15.00 9.04 4.14
N ASN A 183 -14.33 10.09 4.60
CA ASN A 183 -14.34 10.51 6.01
C ASN A 183 -15.66 11.20 6.44
N LEU A 184 -16.27 12.01 5.57
CA LEU A 184 -17.57 12.64 5.84
C LEU A 184 -18.69 11.60 6.03
N LEU A 185 -18.66 10.53 5.25
CA LEU A 185 -19.65 9.46 5.32
C LEU A 185 -19.55 8.67 6.63
N PHE A 186 -18.33 8.54 7.18
CA PHE A 186 -18.10 7.98 8.52
C PHE A 186 -18.77 8.81 9.64
N GLN A 187 -18.61 10.14 9.61
CA GLN A 187 -19.23 11.01 10.62
C GLN A 187 -20.75 11.05 10.53
N THR A 188 -21.32 10.90 9.32
CA THR A 188 -22.77 10.83 9.15
C THR A 188 -23.37 9.47 9.53
N SER A 189 -22.62 8.38 9.41
CA SER A 189 -23.08 7.04 9.81
C SER A 189 -23.19 6.88 11.33
N ILE A 190 -22.39 7.60 12.10
CA ILE A 190 -22.45 7.56 13.58
C ILE A 190 -23.64 8.38 14.12
N ARG A 191 -24.19 9.32 13.35
CA ARG A 191 -25.30 10.19 13.79
C ARG A 191 -26.70 9.64 13.55
N SER A 192 -26.85 8.49 12.90
CA SER A 192 -28.16 7.86 12.65
C SER A 192 -28.53 6.71 13.60
N GLU A 193 -27.66 6.34 14.55
CA GLU A 193 -27.94 5.29 15.55
C GLU A 193 -28.33 5.83 16.94
N GLU A 194 -28.39 7.16 17.09
CA GLU A 194 -28.91 7.83 18.28
C GLU A 194 -30.20 8.62 17.95
N SER A 195 -31.29 7.94 17.65
CA SER A 195 -32.66 8.52 17.75
C SER A 195 -33.73 7.46 17.98
#